data_AF-A0A8T5IQ18-F1
#
_entry.id   AF-A0A8T5IQ18-F1
#
_cell.length_a   1.000
_cell.length_b   1.000
_cell.length_c   1.000
_cell.angle_alpha   90.00
_cell.angle_beta   90.00
_cell.angle_gamma   90.00
#
_symmetry.space_group_name_H-M   'P 1'
#
loop_
_entity.id
_entity.type
_entity.pdbx_description
1 polymer ?
#
loop_
_entity_poly.entity_id
_entity_poly.type
_entity_poly.pdbx_seq_one_letter_code
_entity_poly.pdbx_strand_id
1 'polypeptide(L)' 'MDVEFVGQLVDSMNDAVLQLEQAIVDKKKDEINRLRVFIFDMHNQIANVLGVKNA' A
#
# COMPACT_ATOMS: atom_id res chain seq x y z
N MET A 1 4.55 -19.57 5.34
CA MET A 1 4.07 -18.21 5.05
C MET A 1 4.65 -17.33 6.13
N ASP A 2 5.44 -16.33 5.75
CA ASP A 2 6.13 -15.45 6.69
C ASP A 2 5.16 -14.38 7.19
N VAL A 3 4.52 -14.67 8.33
CA VAL A 3 3.50 -13.81 8.94
C VAL A 3 4.08 -12.47 9.38
N GLU A 4 5.35 -12.43 9.78
CA GLU A 4 6.04 -11.22 10.19
C GLU A 4 6.29 -10.30 8.99
N PHE A 5 6.75 -10.87 7.86
CA PHE A 5 6.90 -10.13 6.60
C PHE A 5 5.57 -9.54 6.09
N VAL A 6 4.49 -10.33 6.14
CA VAL A 6 3.16 -9.82 5.75
C VAL A 6 2.69 -8.72 6.68
N GLY A 7 2.93 -8.84 7.99
CA GLY A 7 2.63 -7.80 8.97
C GLY A 7 3.32 -6.48 8.64
N GLN A 8 4.63 -6.52 8.36
CA GLN A 8 5.40 -5.33 7.98
C GLN A 8 4.90 -4.67 6.69
N LEU A 9 4.46 -5.47 5.70
CA LEU A 9 3.86 -4.95 4.47
C LEU A 9 2.51 -4.27 4.73
N VAL A 10 1.67 -4.85 5.59
CA VAL A 10 0.38 -4.24 5.97
C VAL A 10 0.59 -2.94 6.73
N ASP A 11 1.53 -2.90 7.67
CA ASP A 11 1.86 -1.68 8.43
C ASP A 11 2.35 -0.56 7.49
N SER A 12 3.27 -0.90 6.57
CA SER A 12 3.77 0.04 5.56
C SER A 12 2.65 0.54 4.63
N MET A 13 1.67 -0.31 4.31
CA MET A 13 0.52 0.06 3.50
C MET A 13 -0.42 1.01 4.25
N ASN A 14 -0.65 0.80 5.54
CA ASN A 14 -1.45 1.69 6.37
C ASN A 14 -0.80 3.08 6.47
N ASP A 15 0.51 3.15 6.69
CA ASP A 15 1.25 4.41 6.73
C ASP A 15 1.17 5.16 5.40
N ALA A 16 1.26 4.45 4.27
CA ALA A 16 1.11 5.04 2.94
C ALA A 16 -0.30 5.60 2.69
N VAL A 17 -1.35 4.95 3.22
CA VAL A 17 -2.73 5.45 3.15
C VAL A 17 -2.88 6.75 3.93
N LEU A 18 -2.32 6.84 5.14
CA LEU A 18 -2.35 8.08 5.94
C LEU A 18 -1.62 9.23 5.22
N GLN A 19 -0.47 8.93 4.61
CA GLN A 19 0.24 9.91 3.78
C GLN A 19 -0.57 10.33 2.55
N LEU A 20 -1.32 9.40 1.95
CA LEU A 20 -2.17 9.68 0.79
C LEU A 20 -3.32 10.62 1.18
N GLU A 21 -3.97 10.37 2.32
CA GLU A 21 -5.01 11.23 2.86
C GLU A 21 -4.50 12.66 3.07
N GLN A 22 -3.31 12.80 3.68
CA GLN A 22 -2.68 14.11 3.85
C GLN A 22 -2.34 14.77 2.51
N ALA A 23 -1.78 14.03 1.54
CA ALA A 23 -1.47 14.55 0.21
C ALA A 23 -2.72 15.01 -0.55
N ILE A 24 -3.87 14.35 -0.34
CA ILE A 24 -5.18 14.76 -0.88
C ILE A 24 -5.62 16.10 -0.28
N VAL A 25 -5.55 16.24 1.05
CA VAL A 25 -5.86 17.50 1.74
C VAL A 25 -4.97 18.64 1.23
N ASP A 26 -3.68 18.36 1.07
CA ASP A 26 -2.67 19.31 0.58
C ASP A 26 -2.74 19.54 -0.95
N LYS A 27 -3.59 18.80 -1.68
CA LYS A 27 -3.75 18.84 -3.15
C LYS A 27 -2.44 18.56 -3.92
N LYS A 28 -1.54 17.75 -3.37
CA LYS A 28 -0.25 17.39 -3.98
C LYS A 28 -0.41 16.26 -5.01
N LYS A 29 -0.91 16.60 -6.21
CA LYS A 29 -1.29 15.64 -7.27
C LYS A 29 -0.23 14.57 -7.60
N ASP A 30 1.04 14.96 -7.69
CA ASP A 30 2.11 14.01 -8.04
C ASP A 30 2.36 13.01 -6.91
N GLU A 31 2.32 13.49 -5.67
CA GLU A 31 2.46 12.65 -4.47
C GLU A 31 1.26 11.70 -4.32
N ILE A 32 0.04 12.19 -4.56
CA ILE A 32 -1.18 11.37 -4.60
C ILE A 32 -1.02 10.22 -5.60
N ASN A 33 -0.57 10.51 -6.82
CA ASN A 33 -0.40 9.48 -7.85
C ASN A 33 0.68 8.46 -7.47
N ARG A 34 1.81 8.93 -6.92
CA ARG A 34 2.89 8.07 -6.46
C ARG A 34 2.43 7.12 -5.33
N LEU A 35 1.73 7.67 -4.33
CA LEU A 35 1.24 6.89 -3.19
C LEU A 35 0.18 5.87 -3.61
N ARG A 36 -0.71 6.22 -4.55
CA ARG A 36 -1.68 5.26 -5.11
C ARG A 36 -1.02 4.07 -5.77
N VAL A 37 0.01 4.31 -6.59
CA VAL A 37 0.77 3.23 -7.24
C VAL A 37 1.47 2.36 -6.20
N PHE A 38 2.11 2.99 -5.21
CA PHE A 38 2.81 2.29 -4.15
C PHE A 38 1.88 1.39 -3.30
N ILE A 39 0.72 1.91 -2.89
CA ILE A 39 -0.29 1.13 -2.16
C ILE A 39 -0.77 -0.07 -2.98
N PHE A 40 -1.02 0.14 -4.27
CA PHE A 40 -1.47 -0.94 -5.15
C PHE A 40 -0.41 -2.04 -5.32
N ASP A 41 0.86 -1.64 -5.41
CA ASP A 41 1.98 -2.59 -5.47
C ASP A 41 2.10 -3.41 -4.18
N MET A 42 2.01 -2.77 -3.01
CA MET A 42 2.00 -3.48 -1.71
C MET A 42 0.82 -4.45 -1.60
N HIS A 43 -0.38 -4.04 -2.03
CA HIS A 43 -1.53 -4.93 -2.07
C HIS A 43 -1.27 -6.19 -2.92
N ASN A 44 -0.65 -6.04 -4.09
CA ASN A 44 -0.29 -7.18 -4.95
C ASN A 44 0.80 -8.06 -4.32
N GLN A 45 1.80 -7.47 -3.66
CA GLN A 45 2.82 -8.21 -2.94
C GLN A 45 2.21 -9.04 -1.81
N ILE A 46 1.31 -8.46 -1.01
CA ILE A 46 0.57 -9.17 0.04
C ILE A 46 -0.25 -10.31 -0.56
N ALA A 47 -1.03 -10.05 -1.62
CA ALA A 47 -1.85 -11.06 -2.29
C ALA A 47 -1.00 -12.24 -2.81
N ASN A 48 0.16 -11.95 -3.41
CA ASN A 48 1.10 -12.97 -3.89
C ASN A 48 1.65 -13.82 -2.75
N VAL A 49 2.03 -13.21 -1.62
CA VAL A 49 2.55 -13.93 -0.45
C VAL A 49 1.47 -14.81 0.18
N LEU A 50 0.23 -14.33 0.22
CA LEU A 50 -0.92 -15.07 0.75
C LEU A 50 -1.45 -16.14 -0.23
N GLY A 51 -0.99 -16.14 -1.49
CA GLY A 51 -1.50 -17.03 -2.53
C GLY A 51 -2.93 -16.68 -2.98
N VAL A 52 -3.39 -15.46 -2.71
CA VAL A 52 -4.70 -14.95 -3.15
C VAL A 52 -4.53 -14.43 -4.56
N LYS A 53 -5.12 -15.11 -5.55
CA LYS A 53 -5.21 -14.55 -6.91
C LYS A 53 -6.26 -13.45 -6.91
N ASN A 54 -5.84 -12.22 -7.20
CA ASN A 54 -6.77 -11.16 -7.61
C ASN A 54 -7.37 -11.60 -8.95
N ALA A 55 -8.69 -11.81 -8.98
CA ALA A 55 -9.46 -12.18 -10.17
C ALA A 55 -9.69 -11.00 -11.09
#